data_AF-A0A2I6QRN2-F1
#
_entry.id   AF-A0A2I6QRN2-F1
#
_cell.length_a   1.000
_cell.length_b   1.000
_cell.length_c   1.000
_cell.angle_alpha   90.00
_cell.angle_beta   90.00
_cell.angle_gamma   90.00
#
_symmetry.space_group_name_H-M   'P 1'
#
loop_
_entity.id
_entity.type
_entity.pdbx_description
1 polymer ?
#
loop_
_entity_poly.entity_id
_entity_poly.type
_entity_poly.pdbx_seq_one_letter_code
_entity_poly.pdbx_strand_id
1 'polypeptide(L)'
;MFLMLKYAMSKTIKDMTTLWATSPQTASLMMVLLMSLGGLPPLTGFMPKWLILQELTTHSLTTIATIMAMSALLSLFFYLRLAYVTTLTLHPTTTKNTNKWRFQPKPPTMPITTLTVL
;
A
#
# COMPACT_ATOMS: atom_id res chain seq x y z
N MET A 1 -0.08 3.72 -5.65
CA MET A 1 -1.04 2.62 -5.33
C MET A 1 -2.07 2.43 -6.44
N PHE A 2 -2.84 3.46 -6.83
CA PHE A 2 -3.85 3.35 -7.89
C PHE A 2 -3.34 2.79 -9.24
N LEU A 3 -2.18 3.24 -9.72
CA LEU A 3 -1.57 2.66 -10.94
C LEU A 3 -1.28 1.17 -10.80
N MET A 4 -0.82 0.71 -9.63
CA MET A 4 -0.52 -0.69 -9.37
C MET A 4 -1.80 -1.54 -9.32
N LEU A 5 -2.90 -1.00 -8.76
CA LEU A 5 -4.21 -1.64 -8.80
C LEU A 5 -4.72 -1.79 -10.24
N LYS A 6 -4.52 -0.77 -11.08
CA LYS A 6 -4.90 -0.79 -12.49
C LYS A 6 -4.07 -1.81 -13.26
N TYR A 7 -2.77 -1.91 -12.99
CA TYR A 7 -1.90 -2.92 -13.59
C TYR A 7 -2.34 -4.34 -13.21
N ALA A 8 -2.75 -4.56 -11.96
CA ALA A 8 -3.20 -5.86 -11.46
C ALA A 8 -4.67 -6.20 -11.79
N MET A 9 -5.45 -5.26 -12.34
CA MET A 9 -6.89 -5.40 -12.65
C MET A 9 -7.75 -5.93 -11.50
N SER A 10 -7.31 -5.68 -10.26
CA SER A 10 -7.88 -6.24 -9.04
C SER A 10 -8.77 -5.21 -8.33
N LYS A 11 -10.04 -5.56 -8.11
CA LYS A 11 -11.02 -4.68 -7.44
C LYS A 11 -11.35 -5.12 -6.02
N THR A 12 -11.14 -6.39 -5.70
CA THR A 12 -11.45 -6.96 -4.38
C THR A 12 -10.18 -7.39 -3.64
N ILE A 13 -10.26 -7.53 -2.32
CA ILE A 13 -9.16 -8.03 -1.47
C ILE A 13 -8.74 -9.43 -1.93
N LYS A 14 -9.70 -10.27 -2.35
CA LYS A 14 -9.43 -11.63 -2.84
C LYS A 14 -8.66 -11.64 -4.14
N ASP A 15 -8.89 -10.68 -5.03
CA ASP A 15 -8.10 -10.58 -6.26
C ASP A 15 -6.64 -10.20 -5.95
N MET A 16 -6.42 -9.39 -4.92
CA MET A 16 -5.08 -8.96 -4.51
C MET A 16 -4.21 -10.10 -3.98
N THR A 17 -4.79 -11.16 -3.40
CA THR A 17 -3.98 -12.27 -2.87
C THR A 17 -3.31 -13.07 -3.99
N THR A 18 -3.80 -12.97 -5.23
CA THR A 18 -3.21 -13.66 -6.38
C THR A 18 -1.97 -12.97 -6.94
N LEU A 19 -1.74 -11.69 -6.61
CA LEU A 19 -0.58 -10.90 -7.07
C LEU A 19 0.76 -11.51 -6.63
N TRP A 20 0.82 -12.06 -5.42
CA TRP A 20 2.04 -12.71 -4.94
C TRP A 20 2.45 -13.91 -5.81
N ALA A 21 1.46 -14.69 -6.25
CA ALA A 21 1.68 -15.87 -7.08
C ALA A 21 2.00 -15.52 -8.55
N THR A 22 1.54 -14.38 -9.06
CA THR A 22 1.82 -13.97 -10.46
C THR A 22 3.13 -13.19 -10.61
N SER A 23 3.41 -12.28 -9.68
CA SER A 23 4.51 -11.32 -9.80
C SER A 23 4.95 -10.78 -8.43
N PRO A 24 5.85 -11.48 -7.72
CA PRO A 24 6.26 -11.11 -6.36
C PRO A 24 6.85 -9.70 -6.25
N GLN A 25 7.50 -9.18 -7.30
CA GLN A 25 8.05 -7.83 -7.34
C GLN A 25 6.95 -6.75 -7.23
N THR A 26 5.82 -6.95 -7.89
CA THR A 26 4.69 -6.02 -7.81
C THR A 26 3.98 -6.09 -6.47
N ALA A 27 3.97 -7.28 -5.85
CA ALA A 27 3.40 -7.49 -4.52
C ALA A 27 4.23 -6.79 -3.43
N SER A 28 5.56 -6.88 -3.49
CA SER A 28 6.44 -6.17 -2.54
C SER A 28 6.34 -4.66 -2.68
N LEU A 29 6.26 -4.13 -3.90
CA LEU A 29 6.06 -2.70 -4.13
C LEU A 29 4.70 -2.21 -3.61
N MET A 30 3.64 -2.99 -3.81
CA MET A 30 2.31 -2.68 -3.26
C MET A 30 2.33 -2.65 -1.73
N MET A 31 3.05 -3.56 -1.08
CA MET A 31 3.21 -3.57 0.38
C MET A 31 3.84 -2.27 0.89
N VAL A 32 4.96 -1.83 0.29
CA VAL A 32 5.63 -0.57 0.68
C VAL A 32 4.70 0.63 0.52
N LEU A 33 3.92 0.67 -0.57
CA LEU A 33 2.96 1.76 -0.81
C LEU A 33 1.80 1.77 0.20
N LEU A 34 1.27 0.60 0.58
CA LEU A 34 0.22 0.50 1.62
C LEU A 34 0.75 0.94 2.99
N MET A 35 1.98 0.55 3.33
CA MET A 35 2.62 0.99 4.59
C MET A 35 2.92 2.49 4.60
N SER A 36 3.23 3.08 3.44
CA SER A 36 3.45 4.52 3.32
C SER A 36 2.16 5.30 3.60
N LEU A 37 1.01 4.85 3.07
CA LEU A 37 -0.30 5.45 3.40
C LEU A 37 -0.66 5.32 4.90
N GLY A 38 -0.21 4.23 5.54
CA GLY A 38 -0.31 4.06 6.98
C GLY A 38 0.49 5.10 7.77
N GLY A 39 1.56 5.64 7.19
CA GLY A 39 2.44 6.61 7.83
C GLY A 39 3.40 5.97 8.82
N LEU A 40 4.06 4.86 8.44
CA LEU A 40 5.16 4.34 9.24
C LEU A 40 6.38 5.28 9.17
N PRO A 41 7.12 5.47 10.28
CA PRO A 41 8.22 6.43 10.39
C PRO A 41 9.35 6.32 9.33
N PRO A 42 9.72 5.14 8.78
CA PRO A 42 10.70 5.09 7.68
C PRO A 42 10.14 5.49 6.31
N LEU A 43 8.83 5.71 6.16
CA LEU A 43 8.18 5.94 4.87
C LEU A 43 7.69 7.38 4.71
N THR A 44 7.67 7.85 3.47
CA THR A 44 7.36 9.24 3.10
C THR A 44 5.97 9.71 3.53
N GLY A 45 4.99 8.81 3.66
CA GLY A 45 3.66 9.18 4.12
C GLY A 45 3.54 9.54 5.60
N PHE A 46 4.60 9.35 6.40
CA PHE A 46 4.65 9.87 7.78
C PHE A 46 5.05 11.35 7.84
N MET A 47 5.91 11.81 6.92
CA MET A 47 6.43 13.17 6.89
C MET A 47 5.35 14.27 7.00
N PRO A 48 4.25 14.25 6.21
CA PRO A 48 3.22 15.28 6.32
C PRO A 48 2.43 15.19 7.64
N LYS A 49 2.16 13.98 8.17
CA LYS A 49 1.47 13.82 9.46
C LYS A 49 2.33 14.37 10.60
N TRP A 50 3.63 14.11 10.55
CA TRP A 50 4.58 14.60 11.54
C TRP A 50 4.71 16.12 11.51
N LEU A 51 4.80 16.72 10.31
CA LEU A 51 4.90 18.17 10.16
C LEU A 51 3.63 18.88 10.68
N ILE A 52 2.44 18.31 10.43
CA ILE A 52 1.18 18.81 11.00
C ILE A 52 1.19 18.73 12.53
N LEU A 53 1.66 17.61 13.11
CA LEU A 53 1.78 17.49 14.57
C LEU A 53 2.75 18.51 15.15
N GLN A 54 3.87 18.76 14.47
CA GLN A 54 4.84 19.77 14.88
C GLN A 54 4.20 21.16 14.96
N GLU A 55 3.51 21.60 13.91
CA GLU A 55 2.84 22.92 13.90
C GLU A 55 1.70 23.03 14.93
N LEU A 56 1.01 21.93 15.24
CA LEU A 56 -0.03 21.96 16.28
C LEU A 56 0.57 22.09 17.68
N THR A 57 1.73 21.49 17.91
CA THR A 57 2.43 21.62 19.19
C THR A 57 3.05 23.00 19.39
N THR A 58 3.54 23.64 18.33
CA THR A 58 4.05 25.04 18.40
C THR A 58 2.92 26.02 18.71
N HIS A 59 1.70 25.76 18.22
CA HIS A 59 0.49 26.53 18.54
C HIS A 59 -0.22 26.12 19.84
N SER A 60 0.39 25.29 20.69
CA SER A 60 -0.14 24.82 21.99
C SER A 60 -1.44 23.99 21.93
N LEU A 61 -1.84 23.51 20.75
CA LEU A 61 -3.05 22.70 20.53
C LEU A 61 -2.78 21.19 20.74
N THR A 62 -2.24 20.83 21.91
CA THR A 62 -1.78 19.47 22.21
C THR A 62 -2.91 18.44 22.25
N THR A 63 -4.10 18.83 22.74
CA THR A 63 -5.27 17.94 22.81
C THR A 63 -5.81 17.55 21.44
N ILE A 64 -5.78 18.47 20.47
CA ILE A 64 -6.21 18.20 19.09
C ILE A 64 -5.18 17.31 18.39
N ALA A 65 -3.89 17.56 18.64
CA ALA A 65 -2.79 16.75 18.12
C ALA A 65 -2.89 15.28 18.57
N THR A 66 -3.22 15.01 19.84
CA THR A 66 -3.37 13.62 20.33
C THR A 66 -4.57 12.92 19.72
N ILE A 67 -5.72 13.60 19.57
CA ILE A 67 -6.91 13.03 18.92
C ILE A 67 -6.60 12.67 17.46
N MET A 68 -5.87 13.52 16.73
CA MET A 68 -5.47 13.22 15.36
C MET A 68 -4.43 12.11 15.26
N ALA A 69 -3.48 12.03 16.19
CA ALA A 69 -2.54 10.90 16.24
C ALA A 69 -3.28 9.57 16.47
N MET A 70 -4.25 9.55 17.38
CA MET A 70 -5.05 8.35 17.67
C MET A 70 -5.95 7.95 16.50
N SER A 71 -6.57 8.90 15.78
CA SER A 71 -7.37 8.58 14.60
C SER A 71 -6.52 8.02 13.44
N ALA A 72 -5.27 8.49 13.30
CA ALA A 72 -4.34 7.97 12.32
C ALA A 72 -4.00 6.48 12.57
N LEU A 73 -3.88 6.05 13.83
CA LEU A 73 -3.64 4.64 14.17
C LEU A 73 -4.77 3.71 13.72
N LEU A 74 -6.02 4.18 13.71
CA LEU A 74 -7.15 3.39 13.22
C LEU A 74 -7.04 3.11 11.72
N SER A 75 -6.64 4.12 10.93
CA SER A 75 -6.38 3.94 9.50
C SER A 75 -5.19 3.00 9.22
N LEU A 76 -4.15 3.07 10.07
CA LEU A 76 -2.98 2.21 9.99
C LEU A 76 -3.36 0.74 10.16
N PHE A 77 -4.23 0.41 11.11
CA PHE A 77 -4.68 -0.97 11.35
C PHE A 77 -5.34 -1.60 10.11
N PHE A 78 -6.16 -0.83 9.39
CA PHE A 78 -6.78 -1.29 8.16
C PHE A 78 -5.74 -1.61 7.07
N TYR A 79 -4.77 -0.73 6.86
CA TYR A 79 -3.72 -0.94 5.85
C TYR A 79 -2.79 -2.11 6.21
N LEU A 80 -2.47 -2.30 7.50
CA LEU A 80 -1.68 -3.45 7.98
C LEU A 80 -2.39 -4.77 7.69
N ARG A 81 -3.69 -4.87 8.00
CA ARG A 81 -4.48 -6.07 7.69
C ARG A 81 -4.49 -6.37 6.20
N LEU A 82 -4.65 -5.35 5.36
CA LEU A 82 -4.66 -5.53 3.91
C LEU A 82 -3.30 -6.02 3.38
N ALA A 83 -2.19 -5.44 3.87
CA ALA A 83 -0.85 -5.88 3.49
C ALA A 83 -0.58 -7.32 3.97
N TYR A 84 -1.06 -7.68 5.16
CA TYR A 84 -0.94 -9.03 5.72
C TYR A 84 -1.62 -10.10 4.86
N VAL A 85 -2.84 -9.83 4.41
CA VAL A 85 -3.61 -10.76 3.57
C VAL A 85 -3.02 -10.89 2.15
N THR A 86 -2.35 -9.84 1.65
CA THR A 86 -1.87 -9.81 0.25
C THR A 86 -0.45 -10.33 0.06
N THR A 87 0.43 -10.18 1.05
CA THR A 87 1.87 -10.49 0.90
C THR A 87 2.41 -11.45 1.95
N LEU A 88 2.01 -11.31 3.22
CA LEU A 88 2.57 -12.08 4.32
C LEU A 88 1.94 -13.46 4.46
N THR A 89 0.73 -13.65 3.94
CA THR A 89 0.03 -14.95 3.96
C THR A 89 -0.28 -15.42 2.55
N LEU A 90 0.04 -16.68 2.26
CA LEU A 90 -0.32 -17.35 1.03
C LEU A 90 -1.76 -17.89 1.16
N HIS A 91 -2.71 -17.17 0.56
CA HIS A 91 -4.10 -17.63 0.50
C HIS A 91 -4.28 -18.69 -0.61
N PRO A 92 -5.15 -19.71 -0.45
CA PRO A 92 -5.39 -20.70 -1.49
C PRO A 92 -5.84 -20.02 -2.80
N THR A 93 -5.04 -20.17 -3.84
CA THR A 93 -5.35 -19.65 -5.18
C THR A 93 -6.24 -20.65 -5.94
N THR A 94 -7.08 -20.16 -6.84
CA THR A 94 -7.97 -21.01 -7.64
C THR A 94 -7.18 -21.79 -8.70
N THR A 95 -7.66 -22.99 -9.04
CA THR A 95 -6.99 -23.94 -9.96
C THR A 95 -6.68 -23.38 -11.36
N LYS A 96 -7.32 -22.28 -11.79
CA LYS A 96 -7.04 -21.58 -13.06
C LYS A 96 -5.78 -20.70 -13.06
N ASN A 97 -5.04 -20.60 -11.95
CA ASN A 97 -3.86 -19.74 -11.86
C ASN A 97 -2.61 -20.32 -12.57
N THR A 98 -2.64 -21.61 -12.95
CA THR A 98 -1.50 -22.35 -13.52
C THR A 98 -1.01 -21.87 -14.89
N ASN A 99 -1.75 -21.02 -15.60
CA ASN A 99 -1.31 -20.45 -16.88
C ASN A 99 -0.94 -18.95 -16.81
N LYS A 100 -1.16 -18.28 -15.68
CA LYS A 100 -0.86 -16.84 -15.55
C LYS A 100 0.63 -16.54 -15.39
N TRP A 101 1.42 -17.45 -14.82
CA TRP A 101 2.88 -17.31 -14.78
C TRP A 101 3.52 -17.28 -16.18
N ARG A 102 2.85 -17.86 -17.18
CA ARG A 102 3.37 -18.02 -18.54
C ARG A 102 2.87 -16.93 -19.51
N PHE A 103 1.66 -16.42 -19.31
CA PHE A 103 1.11 -15.31 -20.08
C PHE A 103 1.16 -14.02 -19.27
N GLN A 104 2.16 -13.19 -19.55
CA GLN A 104 2.27 -11.86 -18.96
C GLN A 104 1.11 -10.98 -19.46
N PRO A 105 0.34 -10.32 -18.58
CA PRO A 105 -0.63 -9.33 -19.01
C PRO A 105 0.10 -8.19 -19.73
N LYS A 106 -0.32 -7.89 -20.95
CA LYS A 106 0.27 -6.80 -21.74
C LYS A 106 0.02 -5.49 -21.00
N PRO A 107 1.04 -4.77 -20.51
CA PRO A 107 0.81 -3.51 -19.81
C PRO A 107 0.20 -2.52 -20.80
N PRO A 108 -0.89 -1.81 -20.46
CA PRO A 108 -1.17 -0.54 -21.11
C PRO A 108 0.01 0.38 -20.79
N THR A 109 0.85 0.60 -21.79
CA THR A 109 2.04 1.46 -21.72
C THR A 109 1.66 2.84 -21.20
N MET A 110 2.03 3.14 -19.95
CA MET A 110 2.28 4.49 -19.42
C MET A 110 3.34 4.41 -18.30
N PRO A 111 4.22 5.41 -18.18
CA PRO A 111 5.54 5.26 -17.59
C PRO A 111 5.44 5.21 -16.07
N ILE A 112 5.77 4.04 -15.50
CA ILE A 112 6.12 3.90 -14.09
C ILE A 112 7.55 4.48 -13.83
N THR A 113 8.29 4.79 -14.89
CA THR A 113 9.70 5.20 -14.86
C THR A 113 9.95 6.66 -14.45
N THR A 114 8.95 7.53 -14.34
CA THR A 114 9.19 8.95 -14.00
C THR A 114 9.23 9.24 -12.49
N LEU A 115 8.92 8.27 -11.63
CA LEU A 115 8.88 8.45 -10.17
C LEU A 115 10.11 7.90 -9.44
N THR A 116 11.08 7.32 -10.15
CA THR A 116 12.33 6.80 -9.54
C THR A 116 13.52 7.74 -9.74
N VAL A 117 13.32 8.95 -10.28
CA VAL A 117 14.41 9.93 -10.58
C VAL A 117 14.20 11.28 -9.85
N LEU A 118 13.39 11.30 -8.80
CA LEU A 118 13.28 12.45 -7.88
C LEU A 118 13.23 11.92 -6.44
#